data_AF-A0AA88E8H9-F1
#
_entry.id   AF-A0AA88E8H9-F1
#
_cell.length_a   1.000
_cell.length_b   1.000
_cell.length_c   1.000
_cell.angle_alpha   90.00
_cell.angle_beta   90.00
_cell.angle_gamma   90.00
#
_symmetry.space_group_name_H-M   'P 1'
#
loop_
_entity.id
_entity.type
_entity.pdbx_description
1 polymer ?
#
loop_
_entity_poly.entity_id
_entity_poly.type
_entity_poly.pdbx_seq_one_letter_code
_entity_poly.pdbx_strand_id
1 'polypeptide(L)' 'MWKIKFGKVVEDPYLFSTNNFLGRQIFEFDPDAGTPEERAEVEEARQNFYKNRFKLV' A
#
# COMPACT_ATOMS: atom_id res chain seq x y z
N MET A 1 0.27 2.04 6.88
CA MET A 1 1.52 1.90 6.12
C MET A 1 1.47 0.73 5.14
N TRP A 2 2.36 0.70 4.15
CA TRP A 2 2.44 -0.39 3.19
C TRP A 2 3.16 -1.59 3.78
N LYS A 3 2.56 -2.76 3.69
CA LYS A 3 3.15 -4.03 4.10
C LYS A 3 3.41 -4.90 2.88
N ILE A 4 4.60 -5.48 2.82
CA ILE A 4 4.93 -6.45 1.78
C ILE A 4 4.31 -7.79 2.15
N LYS A 5 3.47 -8.31 1.27
CA LYS A 5 2.86 -9.63 1.34
C LYS A 5 3.43 -10.46 0.21
N PHE A 6 4.09 -11.55 0.57
CA PHE A 6 4.57 -12.53 -0.39
C PHE A 6 3.41 -13.38 -0.88
N GLY A 7 3.44 -13.74 -2.16
CA GLY A 7 2.47 -14.65 -2.77
C GLY A 7 2.37 -15.92 -1.95
N LYS A 8 1.17 -16.18 -1.45
CA LYS A 8 0.77 -17.46 -0.84
C LYS A 8 -0.27 -18.09 -1.74
N VAL A 9 -0.46 -19.40 -1.61
CA VAL A 9 -1.60 -20.11 -2.21
C VAL A 9 -2.86 -19.39 -1.76
N VAL A 10 -3.53 -18.71 -2.69
CA VAL A 10 -4.87 -18.19 -2.43
C VAL A 10 -5.80 -19.21 -3.04
N GLU A 11 -6.60 -19.89 -2.22
CA GLU A 11 -7.75 -20.67 -2.71
C GLU A 11 -8.83 -19.68 -3.17
N ASP A 12 -8.56 -18.99 -4.27
CA ASP A 12 -9.56 -18.20 -4.97
C ASP A 12 -9.79 -18.87 -6.34
N PRO A 13 -11.03 -19.32 -6.62
CA PRO A 13 -11.35 -20.07 -7.83
C PRO A 13 -11.19 -19.25 -9.12
N TYR A 14 -11.03 -17.92 -9.02
CA TYR A 14 -10.82 -17.02 -10.14
C TYR A 14 -9.36 -16.53 -10.27
N LEU A 15 -8.47 -16.94 -9.37
CA LEU A 15 -7.07 -16.50 -9.34
C LEU A 15 -6.12 -17.69 -9.48
N PHE A 16 -5.65 -17.96 -10.70
CA PHE A 16 -4.74 -19.07 -10.99
C PHE A 16 -3.36 -18.60 -11.50
N SER A 17 -2.31 -19.31 -11.11
CA SER A 17 -0.95 -19.16 -11.64
C SER A 17 -0.29 -20.53 -11.71
N THR A 18 0.45 -20.80 -12.79
CA THR A 18 1.19 -22.06 -13.00
C THR A 18 2.25 -22.33 -11.93
N ASN A 19 2.74 -21.29 -11.24
CA ASN A 19 3.71 -21.41 -10.15
C ASN A 19 3.15 -20.94 -8.81
N ASN A 20 1.82 -20.98 -8.63
CA ASN A 20 1.17 -20.68 -7.36
C ASN A 20 1.54 -19.31 -6.77
N PHE A 21 1.77 -18.31 -7.64
CA PHE A 21 2.23 -16.97 -7.30
C PHE A 21 3.56 -16.89 -6.55
N LEU A 22 4.39 -17.95 -6.58
CA LEU A 22 5.74 -17.94 -6.04
C LEU A 22 6.57 -16.82 -6.69
N GLY A 23 7.21 -15.99 -5.86
CA GLY A 23 7.97 -14.82 -6.29
C GLY A 23 7.15 -13.53 -6.42
N ARG A 24 5.82 -13.56 -6.27
CA ARG A 24 5.00 -12.34 -6.25
C ARG A 24 5.18 -11.58 -4.94
N GLN A 25 5.44 -10.28 -5.03
CA GLN A 25 5.42 -9.36 -3.89
C GLN A 25 4.30 -8.35 -4.12
N ILE A 26 3.38 -8.27 -3.17
CA ILE A 26 2.24 -7.35 -3.22
C ILE A 26 2.41 -6.37 -2.07
N PHE A 27 2.21 -5.08 -2.33
CA PHE A 27 2.08 -4.08 -1.28
C PHE A 27 0.61 -3.99 -0.88
N GLU A 28 0.30 -4.41 0.35
CA GLU A 28 -1.03 -4.27 0.96
C GLU A 28 -1.01 -3.05 1.86
N PHE A 29 -1.96 -2.13 1.68
CA PHE A 29 -2.09 -0.98 2.57
C PHE A 29 -2.78 -1.42 3.86
N ASP A 30 -2.07 -1.28 4.98
CA ASP A 30 -2.59 -1.57 6.31
C ASP A 30 -2.78 -0.25 7.07
N PRO A 31 -4.03 0.17 7.36
CA PRO A 31 -4.31 1.43 8.05
C PRO A 31 -3.78 1.47 9.49
N ASP A 32 -3.58 0.29 10.10
CA ASP A 32 -3.11 0.12 11.47
C ASP A 32 -1.62 -0.21 11.57
N ALA A 33 -0.93 -0.34 10.43
CA ALA A 33 0.52 -0.45 10.39
C ALA A 33 1.20 0.92 10.46
N GLY A 34 2.28 0.99 11.26
CA GLY A 34 3.16 2.14 11.46
C GLY A 34 2.90 2.91 12.75
N THR A 35 3.86 3.73 13.17
CA THR A 35 3.75 4.53 14.38
C THR A 35 2.80 5.73 14.16
N PRO A 36 2.19 6.28 15.22
CA PRO A 36 1.36 7.49 15.11
C PRO A 36 2.08 8.66 14.44
N GLU A 37 3.40 8.79 14.65
CA GLU A 37 4.24 9.85 14.11
C GLU A 37 4.38 9.71 12.58
N GLU A 38 4.67 8.50 12.08
CA GLU A 38 4.75 8.24 10.64
C GLU A 38 3.41 8.51 9.94
N ARG A 39 2.29 8.17 10.59
CA ARG A 39 0.96 8.49 10.07
C ARG A 39 0.70 9.99 10.02
N ALA A 40 1.14 10.73 11.04
CA ALA A 40 1.00 12.17 11.09
C ALA A 40 1.79 12.85 9.97
N GLU A 41 3.02 12.41 9.70
CA GLU A 41 3.84 12.92 8.60
C GLU A 41 3.20 12.68 7.22
N VAL A 42 2.65 11.48 7.01
CA VAL A 42 1.94 11.15 5.76
C VAL A 42 0.69 12.02 5.57
N GLU A 43 -0.07 12.28 6.64
CA GLU A 43 -1.25 13.14 6.55
C GLU A 43 -0.86 14.62 6.35
N GLU A 44 0.19 15.10 7.01
CA GLU A 44 0.74 16.44 6.76
C GLU A 44 1.15 16.60 5.29
N ALA A 45 1.86 15.62 4.73
CA ALA A 45 2.25 15.60 3.32
C ALA A 45 1.02 15.62 2.39
N ARG A 46 -0.02 14.84 2.70
CA ARG A 46 -1.31 14.88 1.97
C ARG A 46 -1.93 16.27 2.02
N GLN A 47 -2.06 16.86 3.20
CA GLN A 47 -2.64 18.19 3.37
C GLN A 47 -1.83 19.25 2.62
N ASN A 48 -0.51 19.17 2.67
CA ASN A 48 0.39 20.07 1.95
C ASN A 48 0.19 19.95 0.43
N PHE A 49 0.10 18.72 -0.11
CA PHE A 49 -0.24 18.52 -1.52
C PHE A 49 -1.60 19.13 -1.87
N TYR A 50 -2.65 18.82 -1.09
CA TYR A 50 -4.00 19.35 -1.31
C TYR A 50 -4.05 20.88 -1.34
N LYS A 51 -3.31 21.55 -0.46
CA LYS A 51 -3.22 23.02 -0.38
C LYS A 51 -2.44 23.65 -1.53
N ASN A 52 -1.46 22.94 -2.09
CA ASN A 52 -0.56 23.48 -3.11
C ASN A 52 -0.80 22.92 -4.53
N ARG A 53 -1.74 22.00 -4.72
CA ARG A 53 -1.99 21.28 -5.98
C ARG A 53 -2.29 22.17 -7.21
N PHE A 54 -2.70 23.41 -6.99
CA PHE A 54 -2.99 24.39 -8.06
C PHE A 54 -2.03 25.58 -8.07
N LYS A 55 -1.00 25.59 -7.21
CA LYS A 55 -0.02 26.67 -7.14
C LYS A 55 1.11 26.55 -8.19
N LEU A 56 1.00 25.56 -9.08
CA LEU A 56 1.90 25.36 -10.23
C LEU A 56 1.30 25.92 -11.54
N VAL A 57 0.32 26.83 -11.45
CA VAL A 57 -0.21 27.60 -12.59
C VAL A 57 0.35 29.02 -12.54
#